data_AF-A0A061LZX0-F1
#
_entry.id   AF-A0A061LZX0-F1
#
_cell.length_a   1.000
_cell.length_b   1.000
_cell.length_c   1.000
_cell.angle_alpha   90.00
_cell.angle_beta   90.00
_cell.angle_gamma   90.00
#
_symmetry.space_group_name_H-M   'P 1'
#
loop_
_entity.id
_entity.type
_entity.pdbx_description
1 polymer ?
#
loop_
_entity_poly.entity_id
_entity_poly.type
_entity_poly.pdbx_seq_one_letter_code
_entity_poly.pdbx_strand_id
1 'polypeptide(L)'
;MLRHDEWRAREAAHQLRADALTAAHRARKQRGERHPVEDFLWTYYSVKPGELRRWHPGAAAVLEGGARDRASWKYYAVVGRSNGTRTAAGARPAGARPAGGTRSSAGAPPVADDGHGDDAIVDAAAFFAKRGGTVDYVETLLRQTLDRAPRFGCFGLHEWAMVYRMTPEQLRHTALPLRIGHAATDLVVESHLIGCTHFDAFRFFTAEAAPLNAVQPTRETQPELEQPGCLHAGMDVYKWAAKLGPIVPGEVLLDAFELARDIREVDMQASPYDVTGFVGASGAPLVPIPIEAADGKREYARRQRGFAERGNVLRLRVLEAIAEARAASAAGEAGVRSAA
;
A
#
# COMPACT_ATOMS: atom_id res chain seq x y z
N MET A 1 -2.04 -8.92 -23.39
CA MET A 1 -0.73 -8.37 -23.79
C MET A 1 -0.89 -6.87 -23.94
N LEU A 2 0.01 -6.09 -23.35
CA LEU A 2 0.11 -4.63 -23.53
C LEU A 2 1.17 -4.36 -24.57
N ARG A 3 0.82 -3.56 -25.58
CA ARG A 3 1.79 -3.17 -26.62
C ARG A 3 2.88 -2.27 -26.05
N HIS A 4 4.03 -2.23 -26.69
CA HIS A 4 5.20 -1.50 -26.18
C HIS A 4 4.85 -0.04 -25.82
N ASP A 5 4.30 0.70 -26.79
CA ASP A 5 3.95 2.11 -26.60
C ASP A 5 2.88 2.31 -25.53
N GLU A 6 1.96 1.36 -25.40
CA GLU A 6 0.88 1.41 -24.41
C GLU A 6 1.42 1.27 -22.98
N TRP A 7 2.26 0.26 -22.72
CA TRP A 7 2.78 0.06 -21.37
C TRP A 7 3.81 1.13 -20.99
N ARG A 8 4.57 1.65 -21.96
CA ARG A 8 5.46 2.82 -21.73
C ARG A 8 4.67 4.08 -21.40
N ALA A 9 3.54 4.32 -22.06
CA ALA A 9 2.68 5.45 -21.73
C ALA A 9 2.09 5.34 -20.32
N ARG A 10 1.61 4.14 -19.92
CA ARG A 10 1.11 3.87 -18.57
C ARG A 10 2.20 4.04 -17.51
N GLU A 11 3.40 3.51 -17.77
CA GLU A 11 4.55 3.69 -16.88
C GLU A 11 4.90 5.18 -16.71
N ALA A 12 4.96 5.95 -17.81
CA ALA A 12 5.26 7.37 -17.74
C ALA A 12 4.20 8.15 -16.93
N ALA A 13 2.92 7.83 -17.12
CA ALA A 13 1.82 8.42 -16.35
C ALA A 13 1.93 8.09 -14.85
N HIS A 14 2.22 6.83 -14.50
CA HIS A 14 2.46 6.41 -13.12
C HIS A 14 3.62 7.17 -12.50
N GLN A 15 4.74 7.25 -13.21
CA GLN A 15 5.95 7.95 -12.75
C GLN A 15 5.68 9.43 -12.49
N LEU A 16 4.98 10.11 -13.40
CA LEU A 16 4.58 11.52 -13.24
C LEU A 16 3.71 11.70 -11.99
N ARG A 17 2.73 10.83 -11.78
CA ARG A 17 1.83 10.90 -10.61
C ARG A 17 2.58 10.61 -9.31
N ALA A 18 3.45 9.60 -9.28
CA ALA A 18 4.30 9.31 -8.12
C ALA A 18 5.25 10.48 -7.83
N ASP A 19 5.78 11.13 -8.87
CA ASP A 19 6.65 12.30 -8.72
C ASP A 19 5.89 13.49 -8.14
N ALA A 20 4.65 13.73 -8.55
CA ALA A 20 3.79 14.75 -7.96
C ALA A 20 3.46 14.46 -6.49
N LEU A 21 3.03 13.23 -6.19
CA LEU A 21 2.66 12.79 -4.82
C LEU A 21 3.81 12.88 -3.82
N THR A 22 5.07 12.82 -4.29
CA THR A 22 6.26 12.81 -3.42
C THR A 22 7.08 14.10 -3.49
N ALA A 23 6.67 15.07 -4.31
CA ALA A 23 7.42 16.31 -4.54
C ALA A 23 7.67 17.09 -3.24
N ALA A 24 6.62 17.31 -2.44
CA ALA A 24 6.72 18.07 -1.19
C ALA A 24 7.66 17.41 -0.17
N HIS A 25 7.52 16.10 0.04
CA HIS A 25 8.42 15.33 0.89
C HIS A 25 9.88 15.40 0.43
N ARG A 26 10.15 15.21 -0.87
CA ARG A 26 11.53 15.29 -1.40
C ARG A 26 12.13 16.68 -1.21
N ALA A 27 11.35 17.73 -1.46
CA ALA A 27 11.80 19.11 -1.29
C ALA A 27 12.13 19.43 0.18
N ARG A 28 11.27 19.04 1.13
CA ARG A 28 11.54 19.21 2.57
C ARG A 28 12.76 18.42 3.02
N LYS A 29 12.90 17.17 2.57
CA LYS A 29 14.04 16.32 2.91
C LYS A 29 15.37 16.92 2.45
N GLN A 30 15.41 17.55 1.29
CA GLN A 30 16.61 18.28 0.81
C GLN A 30 16.97 19.47 1.70
N ARG A 31 15.98 20.13 2.32
CA ARG A 31 16.18 21.25 3.24
C ARG A 31 16.36 20.83 4.71
N GLY A 32 16.25 19.54 5.02
CA GLY A 32 16.28 19.04 6.39
C GLY A 32 15.05 19.40 7.23
N GLU A 33 13.94 19.76 6.58
CA GLU A 33 12.68 20.12 7.24
C GLU A 33 11.85 18.88 7.59
N ARG A 34 11.23 18.89 8.78
CA ARG A 34 10.31 17.84 9.22
C ARG A 34 8.86 18.25 9.02
N HIS A 35 8.02 17.28 8.71
CA HIS A 35 6.58 17.43 8.62
C HIS A 35 5.87 16.28 9.35
N PRO A 36 5.23 16.52 10.50
CA PRO A 36 4.72 15.46 11.39
C PRO A 36 3.64 14.58 10.74
N VAL A 37 2.86 15.15 9.81
CA VAL A 37 1.82 14.41 9.07
C VAL A 37 2.42 13.61 7.92
N GLU A 38 3.04 14.27 6.94
CA GLU A 38 3.57 13.61 5.75
C GLU A 38 4.75 12.67 6.02
N ASP A 39 5.66 12.99 6.96
CA ASP A 39 6.84 12.16 7.20
C ASP A 39 6.47 10.78 7.80
N PHE A 40 5.34 10.70 8.49
CA PHE A 40 4.77 9.45 8.99
C PHE A 40 4.61 8.41 7.87
N LEU A 41 4.14 8.81 6.68
CA LEU A 41 3.91 7.89 5.57
C LEU A 41 5.20 7.17 5.12
N TRP A 42 6.35 7.80 5.34
CA TRP A 42 7.66 7.31 4.93
C TRP A 42 8.35 6.51 6.04
N THR A 43 8.22 6.95 7.29
CA THR A 43 8.81 6.26 8.45
C THR A 43 8.02 5.03 8.84
N TYR A 44 6.69 5.12 8.84
CA TYR A 44 5.82 4.03 9.26
C TYR A 44 5.74 2.91 8.22
N TYR A 45 5.47 3.24 6.95
CA TYR A 45 5.37 2.22 5.89
C TYR A 45 6.72 1.79 5.32
N SER A 46 7.79 2.55 5.58
CA SER A 46 9.17 2.25 5.14
C SER A 46 9.33 2.09 3.61
N VAL A 47 8.37 2.56 2.81
CA VAL A 47 8.46 2.58 1.34
C VAL A 47 9.20 3.85 0.92
N LYS A 48 10.16 3.75 0.01
CA LYS A 48 10.92 4.91 -0.49
C LYS A 48 10.22 5.53 -1.71
N PRO A 49 10.39 6.85 -1.97
CA PRO A 49 9.82 7.49 -3.17
C PRO A 49 10.19 6.78 -4.49
N GLY A 50 11.43 6.27 -4.62
CA GLY A 50 11.85 5.51 -5.80
C GLY A 50 11.16 4.15 -5.95
N GLU A 51 10.72 3.53 -4.85
CA GLU A 51 9.93 2.30 -4.88
C GLU A 51 8.49 2.61 -5.29
N LEU A 52 7.90 3.69 -4.77
CA LEU A 52 6.57 4.14 -5.16
C LEU A 52 6.50 4.54 -6.65
N ARG A 53 7.59 5.08 -7.19
CA ARG A 53 7.74 5.46 -8.60
C ARG A 53 7.84 4.25 -9.56
N ARG A 54 8.09 3.04 -9.04
CA ARG A 54 8.20 1.84 -9.85
C ARG A 54 6.81 1.35 -10.26
N TRP A 55 6.56 1.33 -11.57
CA TRP A 55 5.29 0.86 -12.12
C TRP A 55 5.30 -0.66 -12.34
N HIS A 56 4.19 -1.31 -11.97
CA HIS A 56 3.90 -2.71 -12.24
C HIS A 56 2.52 -2.81 -12.91
N PRO A 57 2.36 -3.65 -13.95
CA PRO A 57 1.09 -3.78 -14.67
C PRO A 57 0.10 -4.73 -13.99
N GLY A 58 0.49 -5.40 -12.89
CA GLY A 58 -0.24 -6.54 -12.32
C GLY A 58 0.19 -7.88 -12.93
N ALA A 59 -0.31 -8.98 -12.36
CA ALA A 59 0.18 -10.32 -12.66
C ALA A 59 -0.28 -10.88 -14.03
N ALA A 60 -1.40 -10.39 -14.57
CA ALA A 60 -1.99 -10.93 -15.81
C ALA A 60 -1.42 -10.30 -17.10
N ALA A 61 -0.62 -9.23 -17.00
CA ALA A 61 -0.20 -8.45 -18.15
C ALA A 61 1.18 -8.86 -18.69
N VAL A 62 1.21 -9.32 -19.93
CA VAL A 62 2.46 -9.47 -20.73
C VAL A 62 2.82 -8.13 -21.36
N LEU A 63 4.07 -7.69 -21.21
CA LEU A 63 4.65 -6.48 -21.75
C LEU A 63 5.44 -6.79 -23.02
N GLU A 64 4.94 -6.32 -24.17
CA GLU A 64 5.62 -6.45 -25.46
C GLU A 64 7.02 -5.82 -25.42
N GLY A 65 8.05 -6.60 -25.79
CA GLY A 65 9.44 -6.16 -25.80
C GLY A 65 10.04 -5.82 -24.43
N GLY A 66 9.31 -6.07 -23.33
CA GLY A 66 9.66 -5.61 -21.99
C GLY A 66 10.80 -6.37 -21.31
N ALA A 67 11.35 -7.44 -21.91
CA ALA A 67 12.39 -8.26 -21.29
C ALA A 67 13.63 -7.43 -20.94
N ARG A 68 14.06 -6.50 -21.81
CA ARG A 68 15.24 -5.66 -21.56
C ARG A 68 15.08 -4.79 -20.30
N ASP A 69 13.86 -4.32 -20.04
CA ASP A 69 13.55 -3.46 -18.89
C ASP A 69 13.26 -4.22 -17.59
N ARG A 70 12.76 -5.47 -17.70
CA ARG A 70 12.15 -6.18 -16.56
C ARG A 70 12.79 -7.52 -16.22
N ALA A 71 13.56 -8.15 -17.09
CA ALA A 71 14.08 -9.50 -16.85
C ALA A 71 14.94 -9.62 -15.60
N SER A 72 15.61 -8.54 -15.19
CA SER A 72 16.43 -8.50 -13.96
C SER A 72 15.62 -8.17 -12.70
N TRP A 73 14.33 -7.82 -12.84
CA TRP A 73 13.49 -7.47 -11.71
C TRP A 73 13.01 -8.72 -10.99
N LYS A 74 12.89 -8.60 -9.67
CA LYS A 74 12.37 -9.70 -8.84
C LYS A 74 10.94 -10.03 -9.26
N TYR A 75 10.65 -11.33 -9.42
CA TYR A 75 9.35 -11.85 -9.83
C TYR A 75 8.92 -11.42 -11.23
N TYR A 76 9.87 -11.28 -12.16
CA TYR A 76 9.59 -11.16 -13.59
C TYR A 76 10.23 -12.32 -14.35
N ALA A 77 9.55 -12.77 -15.40
CA ALA A 77 10.01 -13.79 -16.32
C ALA A 77 10.01 -13.24 -17.76
N VAL A 78 10.91 -13.78 -18.57
CA VAL A 78 10.97 -13.53 -20.02
C VAL A 78 10.04 -14.51 -20.72
N VAL A 79 9.22 -14.01 -21.64
CA VAL A 79 8.34 -14.82 -22.49
C VAL A 79 8.81 -14.67 -23.93
N GLY A 80 9.24 -15.77 -24.55
CA GLY A 80 9.70 -15.74 -25.94
C GLY A 80 8.55 -15.44 -26.90
N ARG A 81 8.84 -14.68 -27.96
CA ARG A 81 7.88 -14.43 -29.05
C ARG A 81 7.57 -15.75 -29.76
N SER A 82 6.40 -16.33 -29.51
CA SER A 82 5.94 -17.49 -30.28
C SER A 82 5.24 -16.98 -31.54
N ASN A 83 5.81 -17.29 -32.71
CA ASN A 83 5.12 -17.16 -33.99
C ASN A 83 3.83 -18.02 -33.93
N GLY A 84 2.69 -17.39 -33.69
CA GLY A 84 1.35 -17.95 -33.92
C GLY A 84 0.83 -19.05 -32.98
N THR A 85 1.65 -19.70 -32.14
CA THR A 85 1.16 -20.77 -31.25
C THR A 85 1.80 -20.69 -29.87
N ARG A 86 0.97 -20.40 -28.86
CA ARG A 86 1.36 -20.29 -27.45
C ARG A 86 1.89 -21.63 -26.94
N THR A 87 3.19 -21.69 -26.65
CA THR A 87 3.75 -22.69 -25.74
C THR A 87 4.50 -21.97 -24.63
N ALA A 88 4.25 -22.38 -23.39
CA ALA A 88 5.03 -21.95 -22.23
C ALA A 88 6.41 -22.60 -22.33
N ALA A 89 7.33 -21.96 -23.05
CA ALA A 89 8.72 -22.38 -23.02
C ALA A 89 9.30 -22.03 -21.65
N GLY A 90 9.68 -23.08 -20.90
CA GLY A 90 10.09 -23.00 -19.51
C GLY A 90 11.13 -21.92 -19.21
N ALA A 91 10.93 -21.25 -18.08
CA ALA A 91 11.88 -20.32 -17.48
C ALA A 91 13.28 -20.94 -17.47
N ARG A 92 14.22 -20.33 -18.19
CA ARG A 92 15.63 -20.71 -18.12
C ARG A 92 16.31 -19.93 -16.98
N PRO A 93 16.99 -20.60 -16.04
CA PRO A 93 17.84 -19.90 -15.08
C PRO A 93 19.05 -19.30 -15.80
N ALA A 94 19.42 -18.08 -15.40
CA ALA A 94 20.58 -17.39 -15.93
C ALA A 94 21.87 -18.07 -15.44
N GLY A 95 22.53 -18.85 -16.32
CA GLY A 95 23.87 -19.36 -16.06
C GLY A 95 24.23 -20.67 -16.77
N ALA A 96 24.44 -20.63 -18.09
CA ALA A 96 25.21 -21.67 -18.78
C ALA A 96 25.80 -21.12 -20.09
N ARG A 97 27.13 -21.18 -20.24
CA ARG A 97 27.84 -20.90 -21.51
C ARG A 97 27.60 -22.06 -22.48
N PRO A 98 27.32 -21.85 -23.77
CA PRO A 98 27.27 -22.95 -24.72
C PRO A 98 28.68 -23.27 -25.26
N ALA A 99 29.02 -24.55 -25.25
CA ALA A 99 30.10 -25.11 -26.04
C ALA A 99 29.66 -25.25 -27.50
N GLY A 100 30.62 -25.05 -28.42
CA GLY A 100 30.38 -24.92 -29.85
C GLY A 100 29.92 -26.20 -30.55
N GLY A 101 29.22 -25.99 -31.66
CA GLY A 101 28.86 -27.02 -32.63
C GLY A 101 28.15 -26.38 -33.81
N THR A 102 28.82 -26.36 -34.97
CA THR A 102 28.29 -25.87 -36.25
C THR A 102 27.31 -26.87 -36.84
N ARG A 103 26.17 -26.39 -37.35
CA ARG A 103 25.45 -27.01 -38.47
C ARG A 103 24.51 -25.99 -39.14
N SER A 104 24.62 -25.94 -40.46
CA SER A 104 23.89 -25.06 -41.38
C SER A 104 22.55 -25.70 -41.79
N SER A 105 21.46 -24.92 -41.81
CA SER A 105 20.27 -25.23 -42.61
C SER A 105 19.48 -23.95 -42.94
N ALA A 106 18.97 -23.93 -44.18
CA ALA A 106 18.37 -22.85 -44.94
C ALA A 106 17.35 -21.97 -44.20
N GLY A 107 17.45 -20.66 -44.44
CA GLY A 107 16.68 -19.61 -43.80
C GLY A 107 15.26 -19.47 -44.35
N ALA A 108 14.31 -19.42 -43.43
CA ALA A 108 13.06 -18.69 -43.59
C ALA A 108 13.39 -17.20 -43.84
N PRO A 109 12.53 -16.44 -44.55
CA PRO A 109 12.75 -15.00 -44.73
C PRO A 109 12.91 -14.33 -43.35
N PRO A 110 13.82 -13.36 -43.20
CA PRO A 110 13.99 -12.66 -41.94
C PRO A 110 12.66 -12.01 -41.57
N VAL A 111 12.10 -12.47 -40.46
CA VAL A 111 11.02 -11.74 -39.77
C VAL A 111 11.60 -10.35 -39.51
N ALA A 112 10.93 -9.31 -40.00
CA ALA A 112 11.35 -7.94 -39.75
C ALA A 112 11.54 -7.79 -38.23
N ASP A 113 12.78 -7.52 -37.80
CA ASP A 113 13.07 -7.11 -36.43
C ASP A 113 12.42 -5.74 -36.26
N ASP A 114 11.20 -5.76 -35.75
CA ASP A 114 10.43 -4.61 -35.27
C ASP A 114 11.13 -3.90 -34.08
N GLY A 115 12.35 -4.33 -33.71
CA GLY A 115 13.27 -3.65 -32.80
C GLY A 115 12.99 -3.90 -31.32
N HIS A 116 11.88 -4.59 -31.02
CA HIS A 116 11.44 -4.92 -29.67
C HIS A 116 12.00 -6.30 -29.29
N GLY A 117 12.56 -6.45 -28.09
CA GLY A 117 13.16 -7.72 -27.63
C GLY A 117 12.12 -8.79 -27.28
N ASP A 118 12.51 -9.79 -26.48
CA ASP A 118 11.53 -10.71 -25.87
C ASP A 118 10.55 -9.96 -24.95
N ASP A 119 9.41 -10.59 -24.66
CA ASP A 119 8.38 -10.02 -23.80
C ASP A 119 8.70 -10.27 -22.32
N ALA A 120 8.05 -9.51 -21.43
CA ALA A 120 8.15 -9.72 -19.98
C ALA A 120 6.77 -9.89 -19.34
N ILE A 121 6.70 -10.73 -18.31
CA ILE A 121 5.51 -10.90 -17.46
C ILE A 121 5.93 -11.01 -16.00
N VAL A 122 5.03 -10.70 -15.07
CA VAL A 122 5.22 -11.05 -13.66
C VAL A 122 5.21 -12.58 -13.53
N ASP A 123 6.24 -13.13 -12.89
CA ASP A 123 6.33 -14.55 -12.54
C ASP A 123 5.48 -14.81 -11.29
N ALA A 124 4.18 -15.01 -11.50
CA ALA A 124 3.22 -15.27 -10.43
C ALA A 124 3.58 -16.55 -9.65
N ALA A 125 4.05 -17.59 -10.33
CA ALA A 125 4.43 -18.85 -9.67
C ALA A 125 5.60 -18.65 -8.70
N ALA A 126 6.69 -18.00 -9.15
CA ALA A 126 7.81 -17.67 -8.27
C ALA A 126 7.42 -16.70 -7.14
N PHE A 127 6.47 -15.78 -7.41
CA PHE A 127 5.93 -14.90 -6.38
C PHE A 127 5.20 -15.70 -5.30
N PHE A 128 4.22 -16.55 -5.66
CA PHE A 128 3.44 -17.34 -4.71
C PHE A 128 4.29 -18.37 -3.95
N ALA A 129 5.28 -18.99 -4.59
CA ALA A 129 6.21 -19.89 -3.94
C ALA A 129 6.93 -19.23 -2.74
N LYS A 130 7.19 -17.91 -2.82
CA LYS A 130 7.86 -17.17 -1.74
C LYS A 130 6.91 -16.38 -0.83
N ARG A 131 5.75 -15.96 -1.35
CA ARG A 131 4.87 -14.97 -0.71
C ARG A 131 3.44 -15.46 -0.45
N GLY A 132 3.11 -16.70 -0.78
CA GLY A 132 1.75 -17.27 -0.66
C GLY A 132 1.10 -16.99 0.68
N GLY A 133 1.75 -17.33 1.80
CA GLY A 133 1.18 -17.06 3.13
C GLY A 133 0.95 -15.57 3.44
N THR A 134 1.74 -14.65 2.87
CA THR A 134 1.45 -13.21 2.97
C THR A 134 0.21 -12.84 2.16
N VAL A 135 0.04 -13.42 0.97
CA VAL A 135 -1.15 -13.19 0.14
C VAL A 135 -2.40 -13.72 0.83
N ASP A 136 -2.34 -14.94 1.38
CA ASP A 136 -3.47 -15.57 2.09
C ASP A 136 -3.91 -14.73 3.30
N TYR A 137 -2.95 -14.24 4.09
CA TYR A 137 -3.22 -13.34 5.21
C TYR A 137 -3.88 -12.04 4.76
N VAL A 138 -3.33 -11.37 3.75
CA VAL A 138 -3.87 -10.10 3.25
C VAL A 138 -5.27 -10.31 2.66
N GLU A 139 -5.47 -11.34 1.84
CA GLU A 139 -6.77 -11.67 1.26
C GLU A 139 -7.82 -11.89 2.36
N THR A 140 -7.49 -12.69 3.38
CA THR A 140 -8.38 -12.96 4.51
C THR A 140 -8.74 -11.67 5.27
N LEU A 141 -7.73 -10.86 5.62
CA LEU A 141 -7.91 -9.61 6.35
C LEU A 141 -8.81 -8.64 5.57
N LEU A 142 -8.57 -8.45 4.28
CA LEU A 142 -9.32 -7.51 3.45
C LEU A 142 -10.77 -7.96 3.25
N ARG A 143 -11.01 -9.26 3.00
CA ARG A 143 -12.37 -9.82 2.89
C ARG A 143 -13.15 -9.65 4.19
N GLN A 144 -12.57 -10.08 5.31
CA GLN A 144 -13.24 -9.97 6.61
C GLN A 144 -13.50 -8.51 7.00
N THR A 145 -12.60 -7.59 6.64
CA THR A 145 -12.84 -6.15 6.84
C THR A 145 -14.02 -5.64 6.00
N LEU A 146 -14.16 -6.09 4.75
CA LEU A 146 -15.28 -5.72 3.88
C LEU A 146 -16.63 -6.26 4.38
N ASP A 147 -16.63 -7.47 4.96
CA ASP A 147 -17.85 -8.15 5.40
C ASP A 147 -18.43 -7.58 6.71
N ARG A 148 -17.71 -6.71 7.41
CA ARG A 148 -18.16 -6.12 8.67
C ARG A 148 -18.89 -4.80 8.50
N ALA A 149 -19.88 -4.59 9.37
CA ALA A 149 -20.52 -3.28 9.50
C ALA A 149 -19.49 -2.22 9.95
N PRO A 150 -19.40 -1.06 9.27
CA PRO A 150 -18.49 0.00 9.67
C PRO A 150 -18.91 0.59 11.02
N ARG A 151 -17.92 0.89 11.86
CA ARG A 151 -18.08 1.61 13.13
C ARG A 151 -17.44 2.99 13.04
N PHE A 152 -18.20 4.01 13.43
CA PHE A 152 -17.81 5.42 13.33
C PHE A 152 -17.68 6.10 14.72
N GLY A 153 -17.39 5.32 15.75
CA GLY A 153 -17.34 5.78 17.15
C GLY A 153 -15.93 5.94 17.73
N CYS A 154 -14.87 5.74 16.95
CA CYS A 154 -13.50 5.81 17.45
C CYS A 154 -13.02 7.26 17.64
N PHE A 155 -13.44 8.19 16.77
CA PHE A 155 -13.11 9.63 16.82
C PHE A 155 -11.61 9.96 16.93
N GLY A 156 -10.71 9.07 16.50
CA GLY A 156 -9.27 9.29 16.62
C GLY A 156 -8.73 9.14 18.04
N LEU A 157 -9.54 8.65 19.00
CA LEU A 157 -9.15 8.53 20.42
C LEU A 157 -7.95 7.60 20.66
N HIS A 158 -7.52 6.82 19.66
CA HIS A 158 -6.27 6.08 19.73
C HIS A 158 -5.05 6.99 19.91
N GLU A 159 -4.97 8.16 19.27
CA GLU A 159 -3.84 9.08 19.46
C GLU A 159 -3.85 9.69 20.87
N TRP A 160 -5.03 9.86 21.46
CA TRP A 160 -5.22 10.37 22.82
C TRP A 160 -4.77 9.34 23.85
N ALA A 161 -5.15 8.08 23.63
CA ALA A 161 -4.72 6.95 24.44
C ALA A 161 -3.19 6.70 24.38
N MET A 162 -2.52 7.05 23.28
CA MET A 162 -1.07 6.94 23.16
C MET A 162 -0.31 7.95 24.04
N VAL A 163 -0.95 9.03 24.47
CA VAL A 163 -0.32 10.09 25.30
C VAL A 163 -0.93 10.23 26.69
N TYR A 164 -1.92 9.40 27.01
CA TYR A 164 -2.66 9.45 28.27
C TYR A 164 -1.72 9.33 29.49
N ARG A 165 -1.79 10.32 30.38
CA ARG A 165 -0.97 10.48 31.59
C ARG A 165 0.54 10.52 31.35
N MET A 166 0.98 10.79 30.13
CA MET A 166 2.39 11.06 29.87
C MET A 166 2.80 12.42 30.47
N THR A 167 3.97 12.45 31.09
CA THR A 167 4.58 13.68 31.58
C THR A 167 5.08 14.55 30.41
N PRO A 168 5.26 15.87 30.62
CA PRO A 168 5.89 16.74 29.62
C PRO A 168 7.23 16.18 29.14
N GLU A 169 8.06 15.64 30.04
CA GLU A 169 9.36 15.02 29.75
C GLU A 169 9.23 13.82 28.80
N GLN A 170 8.23 12.96 29.02
CA GLN A 170 7.96 11.81 28.15
C GLN A 170 7.49 12.23 26.76
N LEU A 171 6.74 13.34 26.64
CA LEU A 171 6.27 13.86 25.36
C LEU A 171 7.28 14.70 24.57
N ARG A 172 8.39 15.17 25.17
CA ARG A 172 9.36 16.06 24.47
C ARG A 172 9.91 15.45 23.18
N HIS A 173 9.90 14.12 23.05
CA HIS A 173 10.38 13.40 21.87
C HIS A 173 9.37 13.35 20.71
N THR A 174 8.09 13.70 20.93
CA THR A 174 7.04 13.68 19.90
C THR A 174 7.06 14.91 18.98
N ALA A 175 7.86 15.92 19.32
CA ALA A 175 8.09 17.17 18.57
C ALA A 175 6.88 18.10 18.37
N LEU A 176 5.67 17.71 18.79
CA LEU A 176 4.46 18.55 18.75
C LEU A 176 3.91 18.78 20.16
N PRO A 177 3.51 20.03 20.51
CA PRO A 177 2.84 20.30 21.77
C PRO A 177 1.40 19.75 21.77
N LEU A 178 0.83 19.55 22.96
CA LEU A 178 -0.58 19.20 23.10
C LEU A 178 -1.45 20.47 22.97
N ARG A 179 -2.47 20.44 22.11
CA ARG A 179 -3.26 21.63 21.77
C ARG A 179 -4.19 22.13 22.89
N ILE A 180 -4.57 21.26 23.84
CA ILE A 180 -5.40 21.61 25.00
C ILE A 180 -4.71 21.34 26.35
N GLY A 181 -3.41 21.03 26.32
CA GLY A 181 -2.63 20.69 27.53
C GLY A 181 -2.92 19.28 28.08
N HIS A 182 -2.07 18.84 29.02
CA HIS A 182 -2.09 17.46 29.53
C HIS A 182 -3.39 17.11 30.27
N ALA A 183 -3.80 17.92 31.25
CA ALA A 183 -4.97 17.60 32.09
C ALA A 183 -6.28 17.50 31.27
N ALA A 184 -6.47 18.39 30.29
CA ALA A 184 -7.65 18.31 29.43
C ALA A 184 -7.56 17.15 28.43
N THR A 185 -6.36 16.80 27.96
CA THR A 185 -6.13 15.61 27.12
C THR A 185 -6.48 14.32 27.87
N ASP A 186 -6.06 14.21 29.13
CA ASP A 186 -6.39 13.07 29.98
C ASP A 186 -7.91 12.98 30.24
N LEU A 187 -8.56 14.12 30.51
CA LEU A 187 -10.01 14.16 30.69
C LEU A 187 -10.78 13.66 29.46
N VAL A 188 -10.27 13.88 28.24
CA VAL A 188 -10.90 13.34 27.02
C VAL A 188 -10.84 11.81 27.04
N VAL A 189 -9.71 11.21 27.40
CA VAL A 189 -9.56 9.75 27.52
C VAL A 189 -10.48 9.19 28.61
N GLU A 190 -10.59 9.87 29.75
CA GLU A 190 -11.39 9.43 30.90
C GLU A 190 -12.91 9.56 30.67
N SER A 191 -13.34 10.53 29.86
CA SER A 191 -14.77 10.85 29.64
C SER A 191 -15.38 10.22 28.39
N HIS A 192 -14.58 9.50 27.58
CA HIS A 192 -15.02 8.94 26.30
C HIS A 192 -14.81 7.42 26.26
N LEU A 193 -15.73 6.72 25.58
CA LEU A 193 -15.57 5.29 25.31
C LEU A 193 -14.51 5.08 24.22
N ILE A 194 -13.38 4.50 24.58
CA ILE A 194 -12.32 4.12 23.65
C ILE A 194 -12.63 2.72 23.11
N GLY A 195 -12.72 2.59 21.79
CA GLY A 195 -13.08 1.34 21.13
C GLY A 195 -12.27 1.09 19.87
N CYS A 196 -10.95 1.32 19.94
CA CYS A 196 -10.05 1.09 18.82
C CYS A 196 -9.95 -0.41 18.53
N THR A 197 -10.34 -0.81 17.32
CA THR A 197 -10.26 -2.22 16.88
C THR A 197 -8.97 -2.54 16.13
N HIS A 198 -8.12 -1.55 15.88
CA HIS A 198 -6.94 -1.69 15.04
C HIS A 198 -5.69 -1.93 15.87
N PHE A 199 -5.14 -3.13 15.77
CA PHE A 199 -3.99 -3.58 16.58
C PHE A 199 -2.76 -2.68 16.43
N ASP A 200 -2.44 -2.26 15.21
CA ASP A 200 -1.23 -1.48 14.94
C ASP A 200 -1.28 -0.05 15.53
N ALA A 201 -2.47 0.45 15.90
CA ALA A 201 -2.62 1.64 16.74
C ALA A 201 -2.68 1.28 18.23
N PHE A 202 -3.47 0.26 18.59
CA PHE A 202 -3.66 -0.15 19.99
C PHE A 202 -2.34 -0.49 20.71
N ARG A 203 -1.39 -1.14 20.03
CA ARG A 203 -0.11 -1.53 20.63
C ARG A 203 0.80 -0.36 21.07
N PHE A 204 0.41 0.87 20.77
CA PHE A 204 1.11 2.08 21.21
C PHE A 204 0.41 2.80 22.36
N PHE A 205 -0.73 2.30 22.85
CA PHE A 205 -1.41 2.89 24.00
C PHE A 205 -0.48 2.88 25.22
N THR A 206 -0.65 3.87 26.10
CA THR A 206 0.03 3.82 27.40
C THR A 206 -0.48 2.63 28.21
N ALA A 207 0.32 2.17 29.17
CA ALA A 207 -0.05 1.05 30.04
C ALA A 207 -1.36 1.36 30.81
N GLU A 208 -1.59 2.65 31.11
CA GLU A 208 -2.76 3.17 31.78
C GLU A 208 -3.98 3.30 30.87
N ALA A 209 -3.79 3.55 29.56
CA ALA A 209 -4.90 3.67 28.61
C ALA A 209 -5.33 2.32 28.02
N ALA A 210 -4.42 1.35 27.89
CA ALA A 210 -4.73 0.05 27.29
C ALA A 210 -5.93 -0.67 27.94
N PRO A 211 -6.07 -0.72 29.28
CA PRO A 211 -7.24 -1.32 29.94
C PRO A 211 -8.57 -0.58 29.70
N LEU A 212 -8.53 0.69 29.27
CA LEU A 212 -9.72 1.50 29.01
C LEU A 212 -10.35 1.21 27.64
N ASN A 213 -9.62 0.54 26.74
CA ASN A 213 -10.15 0.19 25.43
C ASN A 213 -11.17 -0.94 25.56
N ALA A 214 -12.36 -0.74 24.99
CA ALA A 214 -13.48 -1.68 25.06
C ALA A 214 -13.20 -3.05 24.42
N VAL A 215 -12.16 -3.13 23.60
CA VAL A 215 -11.64 -4.37 23.01
C VAL A 215 -10.14 -4.44 23.27
N GLN A 216 -9.55 -5.63 23.19
CA GLN A 216 -8.13 -5.84 23.41
C GLN A 216 -7.51 -6.48 22.15
N PRO A 217 -7.27 -5.71 21.08
CA PRO A 217 -6.75 -6.27 19.83
C PRO A 217 -5.35 -6.86 20.03
N THR A 218 -5.12 -8.00 19.40
CA THR A 218 -3.80 -8.61 19.24
C THR A 218 -3.45 -8.71 17.76
N ARG A 219 -2.22 -9.12 17.43
CA ARG A 219 -1.86 -9.35 16.03
C ARG A 219 -2.69 -10.48 15.43
N GLU A 220 -2.93 -11.52 16.22
CA GLU A 220 -3.64 -12.74 15.84
C GLU A 220 -5.13 -12.46 15.59
N THR A 221 -5.74 -11.62 16.44
CA THR A 221 -7.17 -11.24 16.34
C THR A 221 -7.42 -10.07 15.38
N GLN A 222 -6.38 -9.50 14.75
CA GLN A 222 -6.55 -8.39 13.82
C GLN A 222 -7.55 -8.69 12.69
N PRO A 223 -7.50 -9.85 12.00
CA PRO A 223 -8.50 -10.19 10.99
C PRO A 223 -9.93 -10.21 11.54
N GLU A 224 -10.12 -10.57 12.81
CA GLU A 224 -11.42 -10.69 13.49
C GLU A 224 -12.02 -9.34 13.91
N LEU A 225 -11.17 -8.35 14.20
CA LEU A 225 -11.57 -7.07 14.80
C LEU A 225 -11.54 -5.90 13.81
N GLU A 226 -10.71 -5.95 12.77
CA GLU A 226 -10.57 -4.86 11.81
C GLU A 226 -11.88 -4.62 11.04
N GLN A 227 -12.24 -3.36 10.84
CA GLN A 227 -13.55 -2.97 10.31
C GLN A 227 -13.42 -1.75 9.38
N PRO A 228 -14.33 -1.57 8.41
CA PRO A 228 -14.10 -0.69 7.26
C PRO A 228 -14.16 0.80 7.61
N GLY A 229 -14.82 1.17 8.70
CA GLY A 229 -14.83 2.52 9.26
C GLY A 229 -13.56 2.93 9.99
N CYS A 230 -12.63 2.01 10.29
CA CYS A 230 -11.38 2.38 10.94
C CYS A 230 -10.50 3.15 9.94
N LEU A 231 -10.08 4.37 10.30
CA LEU A 231 -9.17 5.18 9.49
C LEU A 231 -7.89 4.40 9.16
N HIS A 232 -7.27 3.79 10.17
CA HIS A 232 -6.04 3.03 9.99
C HIS A 232 -6.19 1.78 9.13
N ALA A 233 -7.31 1.07 9.22
CA ALA A 233 -7.59 -0.02 8.30
C ALA A 233 -7.69 0.48 6.85
N GLY A 234 -8.18 1.71 6.63
CA GLY A 234 -8.22 2.36 5.32
C GLY A 234 -6.82 2.77 4.83
N MET A 235 -6.00 3.34 5.71
CA MET A 235 -4.60 3.68 5.39
C MET A 235 -3.79 2.44 5.04
N ASP A 236 -3.98 1.35 5.78
CA ASP A 236 -3.21 0.12 5.63
C ASP A 236 -3.47 -0.61 4.32
N VAL A 237 -4.50 -0.25 3.56
CA VAL A 237 -4.62 -0.74 2.17
C VAL A 237 -3.36 -0.39 1.37
N TYR A 238 -2.71 0.75 1.64
CA TYR A 238 -1.40 1.09 1.07
C TYR A 238 -0.30 0.13 1.51
N LYS A 239 -0.21 -0.18 2.83
CA LYS A 239 0.73 -1.15 3.38
C LYS A 239 0.64 -2.49 2.67
N TRP A 240 -0.59 -2.95 2.44
CA TRP A 240 -0.86 -4.24 1.82
C TRP A 240 -0.55 -4.20 0.32
N ALA A 241 -0.98 -3.17 -0.40
CA ALA A 241 -0.63 -2.97 -1.80
C ALA A 241 0.90 -2.99 -2.03
N ALA A 242 1.64 -2.25 -1.20
CA ALA A 242 3.10 -2.20 -1.31
C ALA A 242 3.77 -3.56 -1.00
N LYS A 243 3.25 -4.31 -0.01
CA LYS A 243 3.78 -5.64 0.35
C LYS A 243 3.51 -6.72 -0.68
N LEU A 244 2.42 -6.59 -1.45
CA LEU A 244 2.05 -7.48 -2.55
C LEU A 244 2.86 -7.16 -3.82
N GLY A 245 3.37 -5.93 -3.95
CA GLY A 245 4.37 -5.58 -4.96
C GLY A 245 3.86 -5.82 -6.39
N PRO A 246 4.58 -6.60 -7.22
CA PRO A 246 4.33 -6.64 -8.67
C PRO A 246 2.98 -7.24 -9.08
N ILE A 247 2.29 -7.95 -8.19
CA ILE A 247 0.96 -8.47 -8.50
C ILE A 247 -0.13 -7.39 -8.43
N VAL A 248 0.12 -6.27 -7.74
CA VAL A 248 -0.81 -5.15 -7.63
C VAL A 248 -0.46 -4.10 -8.70
N PRO A 249 -1.42 -3.67 -9.53
CA PRO A 249 -1.18 -2.59 -10.50
C PRO A 249 -0.72 -1.29 -9.83
N GLY A 250 0.22 -0.59 -10.47
CA GLY A 250 0.82 0.64 -9.93
C GLY A 250 -0.22 1.73 -9.62
N GLU A 251 -1.29 1.80 -10.41
CA GLU A 251 -2.39 2.74 -10.22
C GLU A 251 -3.12 2.48 -8.89
N VAL A 252 -3.35 1.21 -8.55
CA VAL A 252 -3.96 0.81 -7.26
C VAL A 252 -3.04 1.19 -6.10
N LEU A 253 -1.72 1.00 -6.26
CA LEU A 253 -0.74 1.41 -5.25
C LEU A 253 -0.76 2.92 -5.01
N LEU A 254 -0.79 3.74 -6.07
CA LEU A 254 -0.82 5.20 -5.93
C LEU A 254 -2.15 5.71 -5.35
N ASP A 255 -3.28 5.11 -5.75
CA ASP A 255 -4.59 5.43 -5.16
C ASP A 255 -4.63 5.11 -3.66
N ALA A 256 -4.03 3.98 -3.25
CA ALA A 256 -3.91 3.61 -1.85
C ALA A 256 -2.97 4.54 -1.07
N PHE A 257 -1.84 4.94 -1.64
CA PHE A 257 -0.96 5.94 -1.04
C PHE A 257 -1.68 7.27 -0.81
N GLU A 258 -2.42 7.74 -1.81
CA GLU A 258 -3.21 8.96 -1.72
C GLU A 258 -4.30 8.87 -0.63
N LEU A 259 -5.01 7.74 -0.54
CA LEU A 259 -5.94 7.51 0.55
C LEU A 259 -5.24 7.54 1.92
N ALA A 260 -4.08 6.88 2.06
CA ALA A 260 -3.33 6.84 3.31
C ALA A 260 -2.89 8.25 3.74
N ARG A 261 -2.44 9.08 2.79
CA ARG A 261 -2.09 10.49 3.02
C ARG A 261 -3.29 11.30 3.52
N ASP A 262 -4.40 11.24 2.79
CA ASP A 262 -5.59 12.02 3.12
C ASP A 262 -6.16 11.63 4.49
N ILE A 263 -6.14 10.33 4.82
CA ILE A 263 -6.56 9.85 6.13
C ILE A 263 -5.59 10.33 7.22
N ARG A 264 -4.27 10.27 6.99
CA ARG A 264 -3.28 10.71 7.98
C ARG A 264 -3.43 12.19 8.34
N GLU A 265 -3.82 13.03 7.38
CA GLU A 265 -4.17 14.42 7.67
C GLU A 265 -5.32 14.54 8.66
N VAL A 266 -6.43 13.80 8.44
CA VAL A 266 -7.59 13.84 9.33
C VAL A 266 -7.29 13.22 10.69
N ASP A 267 -6.51 12.15 10.71
CA ASP A 267 -6.02 11.50 11.93
C ASP A 267 -5.23 12.47 12.80
N MET A 268 -4.30 13.23 12.20
CA MET A 268 -3.53 14.26 12.90
C MET A 268 -4.37 15.49 13.28
N GLN A 269 -5.30 15.93 12.43
CA GLN A 269 -6.22 17.03 12.74
C GLN A 269 -7.09 16.70 13.97
N ALA A 270 -7.48 15.43 14.16
CA ALA A 270 -8.29 14.98 15.29
C ALA A 270 -7.47 14.56 16.53
N SER A 271 -6.14 14.53 16.40
CA SER A 271 -5.22 14.13 17.47
C SER A 271 -5.17 15.16 18.62
N PRO A 272 -4.54 14.83 19.76
CA PRO A 272 -4.32 15.80 20.82
C PRO A 272 -3.19 16.78 20.51
N TYR A 273 -2.43 16.56 19.44
CA TYR A 273 -1.31 17.41 19.04
C TYR A 273 -1.78 18.68 18.36
N ASP A 274 -1.04 19.76 18.60
CA ASP A 274 -1.21 21.01 17.89
C ASP A 274 -0.58 20.89 16.49
N VAL A 275 -1.44 20.93 15.47
CA VAL A 275 -1.05 20.91 14.05
C VAL A 275 -0.99 22.31 13.44
N THR A 276 -1.24 23.37 14.22
CA THR A 276 -1.14 24.74 13.74
C THR A 276 0.30 25.03 13.28
N GLY A 277 0.43 25.79 12.18
CA GLY A 277 1.73 26.07 11.56
C GLY A 277 2.19 25.06 10.50
N PHE A 278 1.46 23.95 10.33
CA PHE A 278 1.68 22.99 9.23
C PHE A 278 0.62 23.12 8.13
N VAL A 279 0.93 22.61 6.94
CA VAL A 279 0.03 22.59 5.78
C VAL A 279 -0.25 21.15 5.36
N GLY A 280 -1.45 20.88 4.84
CA GLY A 280 -1.79 19.59 4.25
C GLY A 280 -1.22 19.44 2.84
N ALA A 281 -1.50 18.31 2.20
CA ALA A 281 -1.04 17.97 0.86
C ALA A 281 -1.54 18.94 -0.22
N SER A 282 -2.66 19.63 0.02
CA SER A 282 -3.18 20.70 -0.85
C SER A 282 -2.43 22.02 -0.72
N GLY A 283 -1.53 22.15 0.26
CA GLY A 283 -0.89 23.40 0.65
C GLY A 283 -1.75 24.28 1.58
N ALA A 284 -2.99 23.88 1.89
CA ALA A 284 -3.82 24.59 2.84
C ALA A 284 -3.35 24.37 4.30
N PRO A 285 -3.47 25.37 5.19
CA PRO A 285 -3.18 25.18 6.61
C PRO A 285 -3.96 24.02 7.23
N LEU A 286 -3.31 23.22 8.07
CA LEU A 286 -4.00 22.21 8.87
C LEU A 286 -4.79 22.89 9.98
N VAL A 287 -6.07 22.53 10.08
CA VAL A 287 -6.99 23.04 11.11
C VAL A 287 -7.39 21.88 12.01
N PRO A 288 -7.24 21.99 13.33
CA PRO A 288 -7.69 20.95 14.26
C PRO A 288 -9.18 20.63 14.09
N ILE A 289 -9.52 19.34 14.22
CA ILE A 289 -10.89 18.85 14.37
C ILE A 289 -11.07 18.56 15.86
N PRO A 290 -11.74 19.44 16.63
CA PRO A 290 -11.84 19.30 18.08
C PRO A 290 -12.84 18.20 18.47
N ILE A 291 -12.39 16.94 18.49
CA ILE A 291 -13.21 15.76 18.80
C ILE A 291 -13.67 15.68 20.25
N GLU A 292 -13.15 16.52 21.14
CA GLU A 292 -13.65 16.76 22.50
C GLU A 292 -15.04 17.42 22.49
N ALA A 293 -15.39 18.08 21.39
CA ALA A 293 -16.68 18.73 21.18
C ALA A 293 -17.58 17.92 20.22
N ALA A 294 -18.90 18.06 20.40
CA ALA A 294 -19.89 17.37 19.57
C ALA A 294 -19.74 17.71 18.07
N ASP A 295 -19.41 18.96 17.76
CA ASP A 295 -19.28 19.44 16.38
C ASP A 295 -18.08 18.83 15.68
N GLY A 296 -16.93 18.73 16.37
CA GLY A 296 -15.75 18.06 15.85
C GLY A 296 -15.98 16.56 15.65
N LYS A 297 -16.70 15.89 16.55
CA LYS A 297 -17.12 14.48 16.34
C LYS A 297 -17.99 14.30 15.11
N ARG A 298 -18.93 15.22 14.85
CA ARG A 298 -19.78 15.17 13.65
C ARG A 298 -18.96 15.34 12.38
N GLU A 299 -18.03 16.28 12.35
CA GLU A 299 -17.13 16.50 11.21
C GLU A 299 -16.21 15.29 10.99
N TYR A 300 -15.60 14.76 12.05
CA TYR A 300 -14.76 13.55 11.98
C TYR A 300 -15.54 12.38 11.39
N ALA A 301 -16.73 12.08 11.93
CA ALA A 301 -17.56 10.97 11.47
C ALA A 301 -18.00 11.16 10.01
N ARG A 302 -18.25 12.39 9.55
CA ARG A 302 -18.55 12.69 8.14
C ARG A 302 -17.37 12.33 7.24
N ARG A 303 -16.15 12.74 7.58
CA ARG A 303 -14.95 12.40 6.80
C ARG A 303 -14.64 10.91 6.85
N GLN A 304 -14.77 10.30 8.03
CA GLN A 304 -14.55 8.87 8.25
C GLN A 304 -15.45 7.99 7.36
N ARG A 305 -16.72 8.37 7.16
CA ARG A 305 -17.61 7.68 6.21
C ARG A 305 -17.08 7.70 4.78
N GLY A 306 -16.66 8.87 4.29
CA GLY A 306 -16.08 8.98 2.95
C GLY A 306 -14.78 8.16 2.79
N PHE A 307 -13.95 8.10 3.82
CA PHE A 307 -12.75 7.25 3.80
C PHE A 307 -13.07 5.76 3.84
N ALA A 308 -14.12 5.34 4.57
CA ALA A 308 -14.56 3.95 4.57
C ALA A 308 -14.98 3.49 3.17
N GLU A 309 -15.74 4.32 2.46
CA GLU A 309 -16.16 4.07 1.07
C GLU A 309 -14.96 3.96 0.12
N ARG A 310 -14.07 4.96 0.13
CA ARG A 310 -12.84 4.97 -0.68
C ARG A 310 -11.95 3.75 -0.36
N GLY A 311 -11.81 3.42 0.91
CA GLY A 311 -11.06 2.25 1.38
C GLY A 311 -11.64 0.96 0.83
N ASN A 312 -12.96 0.77 0.90
CA ASN A 312 -13.61 -0.44 0.41
C ASN A 312 -13.42 -0.66 -1.10
N VAL A 313 -13.50 0.42 -1.90
CA VAL A 313 -13.19 0.35 -3.34
C VAL A 313 -11.76 -0.17 -3.57
N LEU A 314 -10.79 0.31 -2.80
CA LEU A 314 -9.40 -0.14 -2.93
C LEU A 314 -9.18 -1.57 -2.41
N ARG A 315 -9.86 -1.98 -1.34
CA ARG A 315 -9.82 -3.38 -0.85
C ARG A 315 -10.27 -4.34 -1.95
N LEU A 316 -11.37 -4.02 -2.64
CA LEU A 316 -11.89 -4.82 -3.74
C LEU A 316 -10.88 -4.90 -4.90
N ARG A 317 -10.26 -3.78 -5.29
CA ARG A 317 -9.24 -3.76 -6.36
C ARG A 317 -7.99 -4.55 -6.00
N VAL A 318 -7.57 -4.55 -4.72
CA VAL A 318 -6.46 -5.39 -4.25
C VAL A 318 -6.85 -6.87 -4.29
N LEU A 319 -8.08 -7.22 -3.89
CA LEU A 319 -8.58 -8.60 -3.95
C LEU A 319 -8.70 -9.10 -5.40
N GLU A 320 -9.11 -8.25 -6.33
CA GLU A 320 -9.13 -8.53 -7.77
C GLU A 320 -7.72 -8.83 -8.29
N ALA A 321 -6.74 -7.99 -7.96
CA ALA A 321 -5.34 -8.22 -8.32
C ALA A 321 -4.79 -9.54 -7.75
N ILE A 322 -5.18 -9.92 -6.52
CA ILE A 322 -4.84 -11.22 -5.94
C ILE A 322 -5.47 -12.36 -6.75
N ALA A 323 -6.75 -12.24 -7.11
CA ALA A 323 -7.46 -13.26 -7.88
C ALA A 323 -6.83 -13.46 -9.27
N GLU A 324 -6.52 -12.38 -9.97
CA GLU A 324 -5.81 -12.42 -11.26
C GLU A 324 -4.44 -13.10 -11.14
N ALA A 325 -3.68 -12.77 -10.07
CA ALA A 325 -2.38 -13.38 -9.83
C ALA A 325 -2.47 -14.88 -9.57
N ARG A 326 -3.47 -15.33 -8.80
CA ARG A 326 -3.71 -16.77 -8.59
C ARG A 326 -4.05 -17.47 -9.90
N ALA A 327 -4.90 -16.88 -10.74
CA ALA A 327 -5.25 -17.42 -12.05
C ALA A 327 -4.03 -17.52 -12.98
N ALA A 328 -3.18 -16.49 -13.00
CA ALA A 328 -1.94 -16.47 -13.77
C ALA A 328 -0.95 -17.56 -13.30
N SER A 329 -0.81 -17.74 -11.97
CA SER A 329 0.01 -18.81 -11.39
C SER A 329 -0.46 -20.19 -11.82
N ALA A 330 -1.77 -20.46 -11.72
CA ALA A 330 -2.35 -21.75 -12.09
C ALA A 330 -2.20 -22.06 -13.60
N ALA A 331 -2.36 -21.05 -14.47
CA ALA A 331 -2.16 -21.18 -15.90
C ALA A 331 -0.69 -21.52 -16.25
N GLY A 332 0.27 -20.91 -15.55
CA GLY A 332 1.70 -21.23 -15.67
C GLY A 332 2.00 -22.69 -15.33
N GLU A 333 1.45 -23.20 -14.23
CA GLU A 333 1.64 -24.60 -13.83
C GLU A 333 1.02 -25.60 -14.81
N ALA A 334 -0.17 -25.30 -15.35
CA ALA A 334 -0.83 -26.14 -16.35
C ALA A 334 -0.01 -26.23 -17.65
N GLY A 335 0.60 -25.12 -18.07
CA GLY A 335 1.50 -25.08 -19.23
C GLY A 335 2.77 -25.92 -19.03
N VAL A 336 3.34 -25.92 -17.82
CA VAL A 336 4.52 -26.74 -17.48
C VAL A 336 4.17 -28.23 -17.43
N ARG A 337 3.03 -28.61 -16.83
CA ARG A 337 2.58 -30.02 -16.75
C ARG A 337 2.22 -30.61 -18.12
N SER A 338 1.77 -29.80 -19.07
CA SER A 338 1.47 -30.26 -20.44
C SER A 338 2.72 -30.43 -21.32
N ALA A 339 3.87 -29.93 -20.89
CA ALA A 339 5.13 -29.94 -21.64
C ALA A 339 6.17 -30.95 -21.09
N ALA A 340 5.88 -31.59 -19.95
CA ALA A 340 6.70 -32.60 -19.28
C ALA A 340 6.18 -34.02 -19.57
#